data_AF-A0A7J2SS53-F1
#
_entry.id   AF-A0A7J2SS53-F1
#
_cell.length_a   1.000
_cell.length_b   1.000
_cell.length_c   1.000
_cell.angle_alpha   90.00
_cell.angle_beta   90.00
_cell.angle_gamma   90.00
#
_symmetry.space_group_name_H-M   'P 1'
#
loop_
_entity.id
_entity.type
_entity.pdbx_description
1 polymer ?
#
loop_
_entity_poly.entity_id
_entity_poly.type
_entity_poly.pdbx_seq_one_letter_code
_entity_poly.pdbx_strand_id
1 'polypeptide(L)'
;MNKLDYEKYKQKYEWYRHHAWAGLGILSIVVTIRFLIPLPNWFLFPVISILVIYVVTALIGTYRYSSAILTSEEPLQQNKSSVDLEQERLETKMDKVRLKLEKKKAKAAYKTQKKMEKKK
;
A
#
# COMPACT_ATOMS: atom_id res chain seq x y z
N MET A 1 -11.01 -23.64 0.34
CA MET A 1 -10.76 -22.81 -0.87
C MET A 1 -9.38 -23.17 -1.43
N ASN A 2 -9.16 -23.19 -2.75
CA ASN A 2 -7.82 -23.41 -3.31
C ASN A 2 -6.91 -22.21 -3.03
N LYS A 3 -5.60 -22.43 -2.85
CA LYS A 3 -4.60 -21.38 -2.59
C LYS A 3 -4.62 -20.25 -3.65
N LEU A 4 -4.91 -20.62 -4.90
CA LEU A 4 -5.02 -19.68 -6.01
C LEU A 4 -6.22 -18.73 -5.90
N ASP A 5 -7.30 -19.18 -5.26
CA ASP A 5 -8.50 -18.36 -5.07
C ASP A 5 -8.28 -17.36 -3.94
N TYR A 6 -7.61 -17.77 -2.86
CA TYR A 6 -7.24 -16.89 -1.75
C TYR A 6 -6.41 -15.69 -2.19
N GLU A 7 -5.33 -15.93 -2.96
CA GLU A 7 -4.47 -14.85 -3.47
C GLU A 7 -5.24 -13.87 -4.36
N LYS A 8 -6.19 -14.36 -5.18
CA LYS A 8 -7.07 -13.51 -6.00
C LYS A 8 -8.00 -12.65 -5.13
N TYR A 9 -8.57 -13.21 -4.06
CA TYR A 9 -9.44 -12.46 -3.15
C TYR A 9 -8.67 -11.41 -2.36
N LYS A 10 -7.46 -11.73 -1.90
CA LYS A 10 -6.55 -10.79 -1.24
C LYS A 10 -6.16 -9.63 -2.15
N GLN A 11 -5.81 -9.91 -3.41
CA GLN A 11 -5.48 -8.87 -4.38
C GLN A 11 -6.66 -7.92 -4.63
N LYS A 12 -7.88 -8.46 -4.76
CA LYS A 12 -9.09 -7.64 -4.90
C LYS A 12 -9.34 -6.78 -3.67
N TYR A 13 -9.23 -7.35 -2.47
CA TYR A 13 -9.38 -6.62 -1.22
C TYR A 13 -8.43 -5.41 -1.12
N GLU A 14 -7.14 -5.60 -1.40
CA GLU A 14 -6.15 -4.52 -1.38
C GLU A 14 -6.48 -3.40 -2.38
N TRP A 15 -6.96 -3.78 -3.57
CA TRP A 15 -7.38 -2.82 -4.58
C TRP A 15 -8.57 -1.97 -4.11
N TYR A 16 -9.62 -2.60 -3.58
CA TYR A 16 -10.79 -1.91 -3.02
C TYR A 16 -10.43 -1.04 -1.82
N ARG A 17 -9.55 -1.53 -0.94
CA ARG A 17 -9.06 -0.76 0.21
C ARG A 17 -8.33 0.49 -0.23
N HIS A 18 -7.43 0.38 -1.22
CA HIS A 18 -6.73 1.54 -1.75
C HIS A 18 -7.69 2.56 -2.38
N HIS A 19 -8.69 2.09 -3.12
CA HIS A 19 -9.71 2.95 -3.74
C HIS A 19 -10.59 3.65 -2.71
N ALA A 20 -10.95 2.95 -1.62
CA ALA A 20 -11.69 3.54 -0.51
C ALA A 20 -10.89 4.67 0.16
N TRP A 21 -9.61 4.44 0.48
CA TRP A 21 -8.76 5.44 1.13
C TRP A 21 -8.41 6.62 0.20
N ALA A 22 -8.07 6.35 -1.06
CA ALA A 22 -7.80 7.39 -2.04
C ALA A 22 -9.05 8.23 -2.32
N GLY A 23 -10.22 7.59 -2.48
CA GLY A 23 -11.48 8.27 -2.68
C GLY A 23 -11.88 9.16 -1.48
N LEU A 24 -11.61 8.71 -0.25
CA LEU A 24 -11.82 9.51 0.96
C LEU A 24 -10.92 10.74 1.00
N GLY A 25 -9.64 10.59 0.62
CA GLY A 25 -8.70 11.70 0.50
C GLY A 25 -9.15 12.74 -0.53
N ILE A 26 -9.57 12.27 -1.72
CA ILE A 26 -10.09 13.15 -2.78
C ILE A 26 -11.37 13.85 -2.32
N LEU A 27 -12.29 13.13 -1.66
CA LEU A 27 -13.52 13.70 -1.13
C LEU A 27 -13.23 14.79 -0.10
N SER A 28 -12.27 14.57 0.79
CA SER A 28 -11.82 15.59 1.76
C SER A 28 -11.28 16.83 1.05
N ILE A 29 -10.46 16.68 0.01
CA ILE A 29 -9.91 17.80 -0.75
C ILE A 29 -11.03 18.58 -1.44
N VAL A 30 -11.97 17.90 -2.09
CA VAL A 30 -13.10 18.53 -2.79
C VAL A 30 -13.96 19.37 -1.83
N VAL A 31 -14.24 18.84 -0.64
CA VAL A 31 -15.00 19.57 0.40
C VAL A 31 -14.21 20.77 0.91
N THR A 32 -12.90 20.64 1.13
CA THR A 32 -12.04 21.76 1.54
C THR A 32 -11.99 22.85 0.46
N ILE A 33 -11.85 22.48 -0.82
CA ILE A 33 -11.86 23.44 -1.94
C ILE A 33 -13.20 24.20 -1.99
N ARG A 34 -14.33 23.51 -1.77
CA ARG A 34 -15.66 24.14 -1.67
C ARG A 34 -15.73 25.17 -0.54
N PHE A 35 -15.04 24.93 0.58
CA PHE A 35 -15.01 25.88 1.69
C PHE A 35 -14.16 27.12 1.36
N LEU A 36 -13.06 26.95 0.63
CA LEU A 36 -12.16 28.05 0.28
C LEU A 36 -12.64 28.88 -0.93
N ILE A 37 -13.31 28.24 -1.91
CA ILE A 37 -13.70 28.88 -3.17
C ILE A 37 -15.22 28.75 -3.34
N PRO A 38 -15.96 29.87 -3.45
CA PRO A 38 -17.41 29.86 -3.69
C PRO A 38 -17.71 29.48 -5.15
N LEU A 39 -17.66 28.18 -5.43
CA LEU A 39 -18.04 27.60 -6.72
C LEU A 39 -19.57 27.36 -6.78
N PRO A 40 -20.20 27.49 -7.96
CA PRO A 40 -21.62 27.28 -8.12
C PRO A 40 -22.04 25.83 -7.80
N ASN A 41 -23.08 25.69 -6.97
CA ASN A 41 -23.57 24.41 -6.45
C ASN A 41 -23.94 23.40 -7.54
N TRP A 42 -24.47 23.88 -8.66
CA TRP A 42 -24.94 23.03 -9.76
C TRP A 42 -23.82 22.17 -10.38
N PHE A 43 -22.57 22.66 -10.35
CA PHE A 43 -21.43 21.92 -10.87
C PHE A 43 -20.83 20.96 -9.83
N LEU A 44 -20.75 21.40 -8.57
CA LEU A 44 -20.12 20.62 -7.51
C LEU A 44 -20.97 19.45 -7.00
N PHE A 45 -22.29 19.61 -6.93
CA PHE A 45 -23.20 18.55 -6.45
C PHE A 45 -23.07 17.23 -7.21
N PRO A 46 -23.15 17.18 -8.56
CA PRO A 46 -23.04 15.91 -9.27
C PRO A 46 -21.66 15.26 -9.08
N VAL A 47 -20.59 16.07 -9.05
CA VAL A 47 -19.22 15.58 -8.83
C VAL A 47 -19.09 14.92 -7.46
N ILE A 48 -19.58 15.57 -6.41
CA ILE A 48 -19.57 15.02 -5.05
C ILE A 48 -20.42 13.75 -4.99
N SER A 49 -21.62 13.75 -5.57
CA SER A 49 -22.49 12.57 -5.57
C SER A 49 -21.85 11.35 -6.24
N ILE A 50 -21.23 11.53 -7.41
CA ILE A 50 -20.52 10.44 -8.11
C ILE A 50 -19.35 9.95 -7.26
N LEU A 51 -18.59 10.87 -6.66
CA LEU A 51 -17.45 10.53 -5.81
C LEU A 51 -17.88 9.76 -4.56
N VAL A 52 -19.00 10.12 -3.93
CA VAL A 52 -19.57 9.39 -2.80
C VAL A 52 -19.98 7.98 -3.22
N ILE A 53 -20.66 7.82 -4.35
CA ILE A 53 -21.05 6.49 -4.86
C ILE A 53 -19.80 5.63 -5.12
N TYR A 54 -18.76 6.21 -5.72
CA TYR A 54 -17.48 5.56 -5.92
C TYR A 54 -16.83 5.09 -4.60
N VAL A 55 -16.79 5.94 -3.58
CA VAL A 55 -16.24 5.56 -2.26
C VAL A 55 -17.09 4.46 -1.61
N VAL A 56 -18.41 4.58 -1.64
CA VAL A 56 -19.33 3.58 -1.07
C VAL A 56 -19.17 2.22 -1.76
N THR A 57 -19.09 2.18 -3.09
CA THR A 57 -18.85 0.92 -3.82
C THR A 57 -17.49 0.31 -3.49
N ALA A 58 -16.45 1.14 -3.30
CA ALA A 58 -15.15 0.68 -2.85
C ALA A 58 -15.18 0.12 -1.42
N LEU A 59 -15.94 0.75 -0.52
CA LEU A 59 -16.13 0.27 0.85
C LEU A 59 -16.93 -1.03 0.91
N ILE A 60 -18.00 -1.16 0.12
CA ILE A 60 -18.78 -2.40 -0.02
C ILE A 60 -17.87 -3.52 -0.51
N GLY A 61 -17.04 -3.25 -1.52
CA GLY A 61 -16.04 -4.20 -1.99
C GLY A 61 -15.08 -4.61 -0.87
N THR A 62 -14.51 -3.63 -0.18
CA THR A 62 -13.59 -3.86 0.95
C THR A 62 -14.23 -4.75 2.01
N TYR A 63 -15.46 -4.46 2.43
CA TYR A 63 -16.17 -5.25 3.43
C TYR A 63 -16.49 -6.66 2.92
N ARG A 64 -17.02 -6.79 1.70
CA ARG A 64 -17.37 -8.07 1.10
C ARG A 64 -16.16 -9.01 0.96
N TYR A 65 -15.03 -8.48 0.52
CA TYR A 65 -13.80 -9.26 0.37
C TYR A 65 -13.08 -9.46 1.71
N SER A 66 -13.22 -8.55 2.69
CA SER A 66 -12.74 -8.76 4.06
C SER A 66 -13.43 -9.97 4.69
N SER A 67 -14.75 -10.08 4.58
CA SER A 67 -15.50 -11.22 5.10
C SER A 67 -15.14 -12.51 4.39
N ALA A 68 -14.93 -12.47 3.06
CA ALA A 68 -14.50 -13.65 2.30
C ALA A 68 -13.09 -14.14 2.69
N ILE A 69 -12.18 -13.23 3.03
CA ILE A 69 -10.85 -13.56 3.56
C ILE A 69 -10.99 -14.16 4.97
N LEU A 70 -11.80 -13.55 5.85
CA LEU A 70 -12.02 -14.00 7.23
C LEU A 70 -12.71 -15.37 7.31
N THR A 71 -13.74 -15.65 6.49
CA THR A 71 -14.41 -16.95 6.45
C THR A 71 -13.55 -18.05 5.83
N SER A 72 -12.54 -17.69 5.03
CA SER A 72 -11.57 -18.66 4.49
C SER A 72 -10.45 -19.02 5.48
N GLU A 73 -10.39 -18.33 6.62
CA GLU A 73 -9.40 -18.51 7.67
C GLU A 73 -10.06 -18.98 8.97
N GLU A 74 -10.32 -20.28 9.08
CA GLU A 74 -10.17 -20.97 10.38
C GLU A 74 -8.70 -21.41 10.52
N PRO A 75 -8.17 -21.48 11.75
CA PRO A 75 -7.47 -20.43 12.46
C PRO A 75 -5.94 -20.59 12.29
N LEU A 76 -5.31 -19.84 11.38
CA LEU A 76 -3.83 -19.81 11.32
C LEU A 76 -3.22 -18.42 11.10
N GLN A 77 -4.03 -17.38 10.83
CA GLN A 77 -3.50 -16.03 10.59
C GLN A 77 -4.24 -14.90 11.32
N GLN A 78 -5.24 -15.21 12.15
CA GLN A 78 -6.02 -14.21 12.90
C GLN A 78 -5.22 -13.50 14.02
N ASN A 79 -3.91 -13.77 14.17
CA ASN A 79 -3.05 -13.10 15.14
C ASN A 79 -1.72 -12.59 14.54
N LYS A 80 -1.74 -12.04 13.34
CA LYS A 80 -0.68 -11.10 12.92
C LYS A 80 -1.24 -9.69 12.94
N SER A 81 -1.06 -9.05 14.11
CA SER A 81 -1.30 -7.63 14.33
C SER A 81 -0.67 -6.78 13.21
N SER A 82 -1.22 -5.60 12.94
CA SER A 82 -0.62 -4.61 12.02
C SER A 82 0.85 -4.30 12.33
N VAL A 83 1.29 -4.55 13.57
CA VAL A 83 2.68 -4.46 14.03
C VAL A 83 3.59 -5.50 13.36
N ASP A 84 3.12 -6.73 13.14
CA ASP A 84 3.91 -7.81 12.54
C ASP A 84 4.18 -7.57 11.04
N LEU A 85 3.18 -7.01 10.32
CA LEU A 85 3.32 -6.68 8.90
C LEU A 85 4.22 -5.46 8.68
N GLU A 86 4.24 -4.51 9.61
CA GLU A 86 5.19 -3.39 9.57
C GLU A 86 6.61 -3.84 9.90
N GLN A 87 6.77 -4.75 10.85
CA GLN A 87 8.06 -5.31 11.23
C GLN A 87 8.71 -6.10 10.08
N GLU A 88 7.94 -6.93 9.36
CA GLU A 88 8.42 -7.66 8.17
C GLU A 88 8.82 -6.70 7.02
N ARG A 89 8.09 -5.58 6.86
CA ARG A 89 8.44 -4.52 5.89
C ARG A 89 9.69 -3.73 6.31
N LEU A 90 9.93 -3.57 7.60
CA LEU A 90 11.12 -2.92 8.13
C LEU A 90 12.35 -3.81 7.97
N GLU A 91 12.25 -5.11 8.26
CA GLU A 91 13.32 -6.09 8.08
C GLU A 91 13.75 -6.19 6.61
N THR A 92 12.80 -6.32 5.68
CA THR A 92 13.11 -6.37 4.25
C THR A 92 13.74 -5.07 3.71
N LYS A 93 13.46 -3.91 4.32
CA LYS A 93 14.14 -2.65 4.01
C LYS A 93 15.56 -2.62 4.59
N MET A 94 15.75 -3.08 5.83
CA MET A 94 17.06 -3.15 6.47
C MET A 94 18.02 -4.10 5.74
N ASP A 95 17.53 -5.24 5.26
CA ASP A 95 18.33 -6.21 4.51
C ASP A 95 18.79 -5.63 3.16
N LYS A 96 17.91 -4.91 2.46
CA LYS A 96 18.28 -4.20 1.23
C LYS A 96 19.34 -3.13 1.47
N VAL A 97 19.30 -2.45 2.62
CA VAL A 97 20.32 -1.45 3.01
C VAL A 97 21.65 -2.13 3.33
N ARG A 98 21.64 -3.24 4.10
CA ARG A 98 22.84 -4.03 4.41
C ARG A 98 23.52 -4.55 3.14
N LEU A 99 22.76 -5.13 2.21
CA LEU A 99 23.25 -5.57 0.90
C LEU A 99 23.88 -4.44 0.07
N LYS A 100 23.30 -3.23 0.10
CA LYS A 100 23.89 -2.06 -0.59
C LYS A 100 25.19 -1.60 0.06
N LEU A 101 25.29 -1.64 1.39
CA LEU A 101 26.50 -1.27 2.12
C LEU A 101 27.63 -2.27 1.88
N GLU A 102 27.35 -3.57 1.91
CA GLU A 102 28.33 -4.62 1.61
C GLU A 102 28.87 -4.50 0.18
N LYS A 103 27.99 -4.28 -0.81
CA LYS A 103 28.41 -4.01 -2.19
C LYS A 103 29.30 -2.78 -2.31
N LYS A 104 29.05 -1.72 -1.54
CA LYS A 104 29.91 -0.52 -1.51
C LYS A 104 31.27 -0.81 -0.87
N LYS A 105 31.31 -1.55 0.25
CA LYS A 105 32.54 -1.97 0.93
C LYS A 105 33.40 -2.86 0.03
N ALA A 106 32.80 -3.84 -0.64
CA ALA A 106 33.49 -4.71 -1.59
C ALA A 106 34.07 -3.93 -2.78
N LYS A 107 33.32 -2.96 -3.34
CA LYS A 107 33.83 -2.08 -4.41
C LYS A 107 34.96 -1.16 -3.95
N ALA A 108 34.92 -0.68 -2.71
CA ALA A 108 35.99 0.12 -2.13
C ALA A 108 37.26 -0.72 -1.93
N ALA A 109 37.14 -1.92 -1.35
CA ALA A 109 38.23 -2.86 -1.15
C ALA A 109 38.91 -3.28 -2.47
N TYR A 110 38.11 -3.56 -3.50
CA TYR A 110 38.62 -3.87 -4.84
C TYR A 110 39.38 -2.69 -5.47
N LYS A 111 38.87 -1.46 -5.32
CA LYS A 111 39.56 -0.25 -5.82
C LYS A 111 40.87 0.01 -5.07
N THR A 112 40.94 -0.26 -3.77
CA THR A 112 42.18 -0.14 -3.00
C THR A 112 43.21 -1.19 -3.39
N GLN A 113 42.80 -2.46 -3.57
CA GLN A 113 43.69 -3.53 -4.04
C GLN A 113 44.25 -3.24 -5.43
N LYS A 114 43.39 -2.83 -6.38
CA LYS A 114 43.82 -2.47 -7.75
C LYS A 114 44.79 -1.28 -7.79
N LYS A 115 44.68 -0.35 -6.83
CA LYS A 115 45.64 0.77 -6.70
C LYS A 115 46.96 0.33 -6.07
N MET A 116 46.94 -0.65 -5.17
CA MET A 116 48.17 -1.20 -4.57
C MET A 116 48.93 -2.10 -5.56
N GLU A 117 48.24 -2.89 -6.38
CA GLU A 117 48.86 -3.70 -7.44
C GLU A 117 49.49 -2.86 -8.55
N LYS A 118 48.91 -1.70 -8.90
CA LYS A 118 49.49 -0.78 -9.90
C LYS A 118 50.66 0.07 -9.39
N LYS A 119 50.91 0.06 -8.08
CA LYS A 119 52.00 0.83 -7.43
C LYS A 119 53.21 -0.04 -7.07
N LYS A 120 53.10 -1.36 -7.24
CA LYS A 120 54.23 -2.28 -7.31
C LYS A 120 54.72 -2.35 -8.75
#